data_AF-A0A933SNZ8-F1
#
_entry.id   AF-A0A933SNZ8-F1
#
_cell.length_a   1.000
_cell.length_b   1.000
_cell.length_c   1.000
_cell.angle_alpha   90.00
_cell.angle_beta   90.00
_cell.angle_gamma   90.00
#
_symmetry.space_group_name_H-M   'P 1'
#
loop_
_entity.id
_entity.type
_entity.pdbx_description
1 polymer ?
#
loop_
_entity_poly.entity_id
_entity_poly.type
_entity_poly.pdbx_seq_one_letter_code
_entity_poly.pdbx_strand_id
1 'polypeptide(L)'
;MSSKERRCPECKGTVKAGKTDLVYELAGVKITVKNVAANVCSKCGQSFISGRAAEEVNRLVNRIIEDINSFVKTQPHVGKRHKEVAIAV
;
A
#
# COMPACT_ATOMS: atom_id res chain seq x y z
N MET A 1 20.04 -26.66 -6.24
CA MET A 1 19.29 -25.65 -5.48
C MET A 1 17.84 -25.71 -5.94
N SER A 2 16.93 -26.19 -5.09
CA SER A 2 15.52 -26.44 -5.46
C SER A 2 14.73 -25.14 -5.39
N SER A 3 14.44 -24.56 -6.55
CA SER A 3 13.60 -23.37 -6.71
C SER A 3 12.16 -23.73 -6.34
N LYS A 4 11.76 -23.56 -5.08
CA LYS A 4 10.34 -23.68 -4.69
C LYS A 4 9.55 -22.59 -5.41
N GLU A 5 8.88 -22.96 -6.49
CA GLU A 5 7.87 -22.12 -7.11
C GLU A 5 6.82 -21.76 -6.07
N ARG A 6 6.72 -20.47 -5.73
CA ARG A 6 5.65 -20.00 -4.85
C ARG A 6 4.35 -20.10 -5.65
N ARG A 7 3.48 -21.00 -5.21
CA ARG A 7 2.11 -21.11 -5.74
C ARG A 7 1.19 -20.17 -4.97
N CYS A 8 0.23 -19.61 -5.67
CA CYS A 8 -0.81 -18.77 -5.10
C CYS A 8 -1.68 -19.62 -4.16
N PRO A 9 -1.88 -19.22 -2.90
CA PRO A 9 -2.74 -19.95 -1.97
C PRO A 9 -4.20 -20.01 -2.45
N GLU A 10 -4.69 -18.98 -3.15
CA GLU A 10 -6.09 -18.91 -3.56
C GLU A 10 -6.41 -19.74 -4.82
N CYS A 11 -5.54 -19.69 -5.84
CA CYS A 11 -5.85 -20.31 -7.14
C CYS A 11 -4.83 -21.36 -7.60
N LYS A 12 -3.80 -21.63 -6.79
CA LYS A 12 -2.67 -22.55 -7.08
C LYS A 12 -1.82 -22.15 -8.29
N GLY A 13 -2.06 -20.99 -8.90
CA GLY A 13 -1.28 -20.47 -10.03
C GLY A 13 0.13 -20.02 -9.64
N THR A 14 0.99 -19.82 -10.63
CA THR A 14 2.38 -19.35 -10.42
C THR A 14 2.39 -17.90 -9.95
N VAL A 15 3.16 -17.62 -8.90
CA VAL A 15 3.40 -16.27 -8.41
C VAL A 15 4.77 -15.79 -8.89
N LYS A 16 4.83 -14.58 -9.43
CA LYS A 16 6.07 -13.96 -9.95
C LYS A 16 6.34 -12.65 -9.25
N ALA A 17 7.58 -12.19 -9.25
CA ALA A 17 7.91 -10.86 -8.77
C ALA A 17 7.18 -9.81 -9.64
N GLY A 18 6.68 -8.75 -9.00
CA GLY A 18 5.93 -7.68 -9.62
C GLY A 18 5.78 -6.48 -8.68
N LYS A 19 4.83 -5.62 -9.00
CA LYS A 19 4.49 -4.44 -8.21
C LYS A 19 2.99 -4.36 -7.99
N THR A 20 2.59 -3.75 -6.89
CA THR A 20 1.18 -3.49 -6.58
C THR A 20 1.04 -2.10 -5.99
N ASP A 21 -0.15 -1.52 -6.13
CA ASP A 21 -0.50 -0.30 -5.42
C ASP A 21 -1.24 -0.69 -4.14
N LEU A 22 -0.94 0.02 -3.05
CA LEU A 22 -1.60 -0.14 -1.76
C LEU A 22 -2.41 1.12 -1.46
N VAL A 23 -3.70 0.94 -1.18
CA VAL A 23 -4.63 2.04 -0.88
C VAL A 23 -5.02 1.95 0.58
N TYR A 24 -4.84 3.05 1.30
CA TYR A 24 -5.22 3.23 2.70
C TYR A 24 -6.28 4.31 2.79
N GLU A 25 -7.30 4.10 3.60
CA GLU A 25 -8.31 5.13 3.90
C GLU A 25 -8.40 5.29 5.41
N LEU A 26 -7.90 6.41 5.92
CA LEU A 26 -7.72 6.66 7.36
C LEU A 26 -8.16 8.08 7.69
N ALA A 27 -9.09 8.22 8.64
CA ALA A 27 -9.60 9.52 9.12
C ALA A 27 -10.06 10.48 8.00
N GLY A 28 -10.67 9.96 6.93
CA GLY A 28 -11.11 10.75 5.78
C GLY A 28 -9.99 11.14 4.82
N VAL A 29 -8.80 10.57 4.96
CA VAL A 29 -7.67 10.70 4.04
C VAL A 29 -7.44 9.37 3.33
N LYS A 30 -7.49 9.39 2.00
CA LYS A 30 -7.11 8.28 1.14
C LYS A 30 -5.65 8.45 0.72
N ILE A 31 -4.80 7.48 1.06
CA ILE A 31 -3.39 7.46 0.70
C ILE A 31 -3.16 6.29 -0.24
N THR A 32 -2.67 6.57 -1.45
CA THR A 32 -2.29 5.54 -2.42
C THR A 32 -0.78 5.49 -2.53
N VAL A 33 -0.17 4.38 -2.12
CA VAL A 33 1.26 4.10 -2.27
C VAL A 33 1.43 3.21 -3.50
N LYS A 34 1.99 3.76 -4.57
CA LYS A 34 2.13 3.07 -5.84
C LYS A 34 3.42 2.26 -5.91
N ASN A 35 3.46 1.29 -6.83
CA ASN A 35 4.69 0.57 -7.21
C ASN A 35 5.38 -0.24 -6.09
N VAL A 36 4.62 -0.67 -5.08
CA VAL A 36 5.16 -1.46 -3.96
C VAL A 36 5.58 -2.84 -4.44
N ALA A 37 6.82 -3.23 -4.12
CA ALA A 37 7.36 -4.53 -4.48
C ALA A 37 6.50 -5.67 -3.90
N ALA A 38 5.99 -6.53 -4.78
CA ALA A 38 5.10 -7.62 -4.42
C ALA A 38 5.41 -8.86 -5.26
N ASN A 39 4.84 -10.00 -4.86
CA ASN A 39 4.72 -11.16 -5.72
C ASN A 39 3.28 -11.20 -6.23
N VAL A 40 3.08 -11.24 -7.54
CA VAL A 40 1.76 -11.19 -8.17
C VAL A 40 1.47 -12.52 -8.85
N CYS A 41 0.29 -13.08 -8.61
CA CYS A 41 -0.15 -14.29 -9.27
C CYS A 41 -0.50 -13.99 -10.73
N SER A 42 0.15 -14.69 -11.67
CA SER A 42 -0.12 -14.50 -13.10
C SER A 42 -1.49 -15.02 -13.56
N LYS A 43 -2.22 -15.74 -12.70
CA LYS A 43 -3.54 -16.32 -13.03
C LYS A 43 -4.70 -15.50 -12.48
N CYS A 44 -4.72 -15.21 -11.17
CA CYS A 44 -5.82 -14.48 -10.53
C CYS A 44 -5.52 -13.01 -10.24
N GLY A 45 -4.28 -12.55 -10.44
CA GLY A 45 -3.89 -11.16 -10.21
C GLY A 45 -3.69 -10.77 -8.75
N GLN A 46 -3.81 -11.70 -7.80
CA GLN A 46 -3.55 -11.38 -6.40
C GLN A 46 -2.08 -11.04 -6.13
N SER A 47 -1.90 -10.03 -5.28
CA SER A 47 -0.61 -9.50 -4.88
C SER A 47 -0.26 -9.88 -3.44
N PHE A 48 0.99 -10.28 -3.22
CA PHE A 48 1.54 -10.69 -1.93
C PHE A 48 2.79 -9.88 -1.62
N ILE A 49 2.69 -8.98 -0.65
CA ILE A 49 3.82 -8.18 -0.16
C ILE A 49 4.57 -8.93 0.95
N SER A 50 5.86 -8.65 1.10
CA SER A 50 6.63 -9.18 2.24
C SER A 50 6.30 -8.41 3.51
N GLY A 51 6.54 -9.02 4.68
CA GLY A 51 6.37 -8.33 5.97
C GLY A 51 7.22 -7.06 6.07
N ARG A 52 8.44 -7.08 5.49
CA ARG A 52 9.31 -5.90 5.41
C ARG A 52 8.70 -4.78 4.55
N ALA A 53 8.22 -5.10 3.35
CA ALA A 53 7.59 -4.11 2.48
C ALA A 53 6.31 -3.53 3.14
N ALA A 54 5.53 -4.37 3.81
CA ALA A 54 4.35 -3.93 4.56
C ALA A 54 4.75 -2.98 5.70
N GLU A 55 5.81 -3.29 6.45
CA GLU A 55 6.30 -2.43 7.53
C GLU A 55 6.81 -1.08 7.01
N GLU A 56 7.58 -1.06 5.92
CA GLU A 56 8.10 0.16 5.29
C GLU A 56 6.95 1.07 4.82
N VAL A 57 5.94 0.51 4.15
CA VAL A 57 4.75 1.26 3.72
C VAL A 57 3.95 1.75 4.93
N ASN A 58 3.77 0.93 5.96
CA ASN A 58 3.02 1.33 7.15
C ASN A 58 3.70 2.50 7.89
N ARG A 59 5.04 2.47 8.03
CA ARG A 59 5.80 3.59 8.61
C ARG A 59 5.63 4.87 7.79
N LEU A 60 5.64 4.78 6.46
CA LEU A 60 5.40 5.93 5.57
C LEU A 60 4.00 6.51 5.79
N VAL A 61 2.97 5.67 5.74
CA VAL A 61 1.57 6.08 5.91
C VAL A 61 1.34 6.73 7.27
N ASN A 62 1.87 6.16 8.34
CA ASN A 62 1.74 6.71 9.69
C ASN A 62 2.33 8.12 9.82
N ARG A 63 3.55 8.35 9.29
CA ARG A 63 4.18 9.67 9.31
C ARG A 63 3.35 10.72 8.58
N ILE A 64 2.76 10.36 7.45
CA ILE A 64 1.94 11.28 6.65
C ILE A 64 0.65 11.63 7.39
N ILE A 65 0.04 10.65 8.06
CA ILE A 65 -1.18 10.87 8.84
C ILE A 65 -0.89 11.77 10.04
N GLU A 66 0.22 11.56 10.75
CA GLU A 66 0.66 12.44 11.83
C GLU A 66 0.81 13.88 11.34
N ASP A 67 1.48 14.08 10.20
CA ASP A 67 1.68 15.38 9.59
C ASP A 67 0.36 16.04 9.18
N ILE A 68 -0.50 15.32 8.46
CA ILE A 68 -1.84 15.82 8.08
C ILE A 68 -2.65 16.19 9.32
N ASN A 69 -2.66 15.34 10.35
CA ASN A 69 -3.39 15.62 11.58
C ASN A 69 -2.87 16.88 12.30
N SER A 70 -1.56 17.14 12.23
CA SER A 70 -0.96 18.35 12.78
C SER A 70 -1.37 19.59 11.97
N PHE A 71 -1.36 19.50 10.64
CA PHE A 71 -1.67 20.60 9.73
C PHE A 71 -3.16 20.96 9.71
N VAL A 72 -4.04 19.97 9.82
CA VAL A 72 -5.50 20.20 9.82
C VAL A 72 -5.97 20.95 11.06
N LYS A 73 -5.34 20.70 12.22
CA LYS A 73 -5.68 21.41 13.45
C LYS A 73 -5.42 22.92 13.35
N THR A 74 -4.51 23.35 12.47
CA THR A 74 -4.07 24.74 12.36
C THR A 74 -4.71 25.51 11.19
N GLN A 75 -5.54 24.84 10.37
CA GLN A 75 -6.10 25.43 9.15
C GLN A 75 -7.64 25.44 9.16
N PRO A 76 -8.29 26.56 9.53
CA PRO A 76 -9.76 26.63 9.66
C PRO A 76 -10.51 26.54 8.31
N HIS A 77 -9.84 26.76 7.17
CA HIS A 77 -10.44 26.76 5.84
C HIS A 77 -10.27 25.44 5.06
N VAL A 78 -9.40 24.54 5.52
CA VAL A 78 -9.23 23.19 4.92
C VAL A 78 -10.29 22.27 5.56
N GLY A 79 -11.54 22.47 5.13
CA GLY A 79 -12.72 21.84 5.72
C GLY A 79 -12.76 20.30 5.64
N LYS A 80 -13.70 19.71 6.39
CA LYS A 80 -13.99 18.28 6.60
C LYS A 80 -14.47 17.51 5.34
N ARG A 81 -13.80 17.65 4.19
CA ARG A 81 -14.06 16.79 3.02
C ARG A 81 -12.90 15.80 2.80
N HIS A 82 -13.24 14.66 2.22
CA HIS A 82 -12.32 13.55 1.91
C HIS A 82 -11.07 14.09 1.19
N LYS A 83 -9.89 13.68 1.65
CA LYS A 83 -8.58 14.10 1.14
C LYS A 83 -7.94 12.94 0.41
N GLU A 84 -7.31 13.19 -0.74
CA GLU A 84 -6.60 12.15 -1.49
C GLU A 84 -5.14 12.54 -1.66
N VAL A 85 -4.24 11.63 -1.31
CA VAL A 85 -2.80 11.77 -1.42
C VAL A 85 -2.27 10.56 -2.20
N ALA A 86 -1.62 10.80 -3.34
CA ALA A 86 -0.99 9.76 -4.14
C ALA A 86 0.53 9.90 -4.05
N ILE A 87 1.20 8.80 -3.73
CA ILE A 87 2.65 8.74 -3.57
C ILE A 87 3.18 7.72 -4.57
N ALA A 88 4.10 8.16 -5.42
CA ALA A 88 4.87 7.29 -6.28
C ALA A 88 6.25 7.09 -5.65
N VAL A 89 6.59 5.84 -5.34
CA VAL A 89 7.94 5.39 -4.95
C VAL A 89 8.62 4.63 -6.08
#